data_AF-A0A2S5QYI7-F1
#
_entry.id   AF-A0A2S5QYI7-F1
#
_cell.length_a   1.000
_cell.length_b   1.000
_cell.length_c   1.000
_cell.angle_alpha   90.00
_cell.angle_beta   90.00
_cell.angle_gamma   90.00
#
_symmetry.space_group_name_H-M   'P 1'
#
loop_
_entity.id
_entity.type
_entity.pdbx_description
1 polymer ?
#
loop_
_entity_poly.entity_id
_entity_poly.type
_entity_poly.pdbx_seq_one_letter_code
_entity_poly.pdbx_strand_id
1 'polypeptide(L)'
;DAITSATPLDYLKTHLKLNQSLSEISQAPIFGVYGAKGGEVVTGAYLLGGLYLMQQRIISWHLPTAFLGTLSVISLIFYVANPEQFASPLFHLTSGASLLCAFFIITDPVSGPTTPRGKLYFAAGVGVLTYLIRVYGGYPDGVAFAVLIMNMCVPLIDAHTQPRVFGHEK
;
A
#
# COMPACT_ATOMS: atom_id res chain seq x y z
N ASP A 1 25.99 -13.42 -13.26
CA ASP A 1 24.89 -12.72 -13.94
C ASP A 1 23.60 -12.60 -13.13
N ALA A 2 23.69 -12.46 -11.80
CA ALA A 2 22.54 -12.38 -10.89
C ALA A 2 22.29 -10.97 -10.32
N ILE A 3 23.00 -9.94 -10.82
CA ILE A 3 23.14 -8.67 -10.10
C ILE A 3 22.14 -7.59 -10.56
N THR A 4 21.48 -7.76 -11.72
CA THR A 4 20.45 -6.82 -12.21
C THR A 4 19.22 -7.61 -12.66
N SER A 5 18.28 -7.85 -11.74
CA SER A 5 16.96 -8.38 -12.07
C SER A 5 15.91 -7.30 -11.80
N ALA A 6 14.92 -7.19 -12.69
CA ALA A 6 13.77 -6.33 -12.48
C ALA A 6 13.01 -6.79 -11.23
N THR A 7 12.43 -5.86 -10.48
CA THR A 7 11.53 -6.25 -9.39
C THR A 7 10.25 -6.88 -9.99
N PRO A 8 9.55 -7.78 -9.29
CA PRO A 8 8.32 -8.39 -9.81
C PRO A 8 7.24 -7.37 -10.23
N LEU A 9 7.16 -6.23 -9.55
CA LEU A 9 6.27 -5.12 -9.93
C LEU A 9 6.70 -4.48 -11.26
N ASP A 10 8.00 -4.28 -11.43
CA ASP A 10 8.58 -3.69 -12.64
C ASP A 10 8.50 -4.66 -13.83
N TYR A 11 8.73 -5.95 -13.58
CA TYR A 11 8.55 -7.02 -14.55
C TYR A 11 7.10 -7.08 -15.03
N LEU A 12 6.12 -7.15 -14.11
CA LEU A 12 4.70 -7.17 -14.46
C LEU A 12 4.31 -5.96 -15.30
N LYS A 13 4.74 -4.76 -14.90
CA LYS A 13 4.43 -3.51 -15.61
C LYS A 13 5.04 -3.45 -17.00
N THR A 14 6.30 -3.86 -17.13
CA THR A 14 7.01 -3.85 -18.41
C THR A 14 6.35 -4.81 -19.39
N HIS A 15 6.02 -6.01 -18.94
CA HIS A 15 5.41 -7.02 -19.81
C HIS A 15 3.95 -6.73 -20.15
N LEU A 16 3.17 -6.09 -19.25
CA LEU A 16 1.84 -5.58 -19.59
C LEU A 16 1.89 -4.49 -20.67
N LYS A 17 2.90 -3.61 -20.65
CA LYS A 17 3.11 -2.62 -21.72
C LYS A 17 3.47 -3.26 -23.07
N LEU A 18 4.00 -4.48 -23.05
CA LEU A 18 4.27 -5.27 -24.25
C LEU A 18 3.04 -6.05 -24.76
N ASN A 19 1.84 -5.76 -24.22
CA ASN A 19 0.57 -6.42 -24.52
C ASN A 19 0.57 -7.94 -24.24
N GLN A 20 1.39 -8.41 -23.30
CA GLN A 20 1.33 -9.79 -22.83
C GLN A 20 0.24 -9.94 -21.78
N SER A 21 -0.43 -11.09 -21.78
CA SER A 21 -1.50 -11.39 -20.82
C SER A 21 -0.93 -11.67 -19.43
N LEU A 22 -1.67 -11.33 -18.38
CA LEU A 22 -1.23 -11.56 -16.99
C LEU A 22 -0.95 -13.05 -16.69
N SER A 23 -1.66 -13.96 -17.38
CA SER A 23 -1.49 -15.41 -17.27
C SER A 23 -0.14 -15.90 -17.81
N GLU A 24 0.37 -15.28 -18.89
CA GLU A 24 1.70 -15.55 -19.43
C GLU A 24 2.79 -14.97 -18.52
N ILE A 25 2.59 -13.75 -18.02
CA ILE A 25 3.56 -13.04 -17.16
C ILE A 25 3.76 -13.80 -15.84
N SER A 26 2.68 -14.30 -15.24
CA SER A 26 2.73 -14.99 -13.95
C SER A 26 3.50 -16.32 -13.98
N GLN A 27 3.77 -16.89 -15.15
CA GLN A 27 4.56 -18.11 -15.31
C GLN A 27 6.07 -17.87 -15.22
N ALA A 28 6.52 -16.60 -15.26
CA ALA A 28 7.93 -16.28 -15.16
C ALA A 28 8.50 -16.72 -13.80
N PRO A 29 9.77 -17.18 -13.75
CA PRO A 29 10.40 -17.74 -12.54
C PRO A 29 10.57 -16.74 -11.39
N ILE A 30 10.31 -15.45 -11.65
CA ILE A 30 10.32 -14.36 -10.66
C ILE A 30 9.06 -14.37 -9.77
N PHE A 31 7.97 -15.00 -10.21
CA PHE A 31 6.73 -15.09 -9.45
C PHE A 31 6.65 -16.39 -8.64
N GLY A 32 6.10 -16.27 -7.42
CA GLY A 32 5.73 -17.34 -6.52
C GLY A 32 4.22 -17.57 -6.51
N VAL A 33 3.67 -18.06 -5.41
CA VAL A 33 2.23 -18.40 -5.31
C VAL A 33 1.38 -17.13 -5.21
N TYR A 34 1.83 -16.14 -4.44
CA TYR A 34 1.07 -14.92 -4.14
C TYR A 34 1.78 -13.63 -4.55
N GLY A 35 2.99 -13.70 -5.10
CA GLY A 35 3.80 -12.51 -5.37
C GLY A 35 5.20 -12.86 -5.87
N ALA A 36 6.21 -12.18 -5.36
CA ALA A 36 7.61 -12.47 -5.70
C ALA A 36 8.04 -13.84 -5.15
N LYS A 37 8.75 -14.64 -5.96
CA LYS A 37 9.40 -15.86 -5.47
C LYS A 37 10.38 -15.52 -4.35
N GLY A 38 10.17 -16.08 -3.15
CA GLY A 38 10.95 -15.79 -1.95
C GLY A 38 10.57 -14.49 -1.21
N GLY A 39 9.84 -13.57 -1.85
CA GLY A 39 9.35 -12.35 -1.19
C GLY A 39 8.19 -12.60 -0.22
N GLU A 40 7.52 -13.75 -0.32
CA GLU A 40 6.46 -14.18 0.60
C GLU A 40 6.97 -14.31 2.04
N VAL A 41 8.19 -14.80 2.24
CA VAL A 41 8.81 -14.92 3.58
C VAL A 41 9.05 -13.54 4.19
N VAL A 42 9.56 -12.59 3.40
CA VAL A 42 9.81 -11.21 3.83
C VAL A 42 8.49 -10.50 4.15
N THR A 43 7.50 -10.67 3.28
CA THR A 43 6.14 -10.16 3.46
C THR A 43 5.50 -10.72 4.72
N GLY A 44 5.64 -12.03 4.97
CA GLY A 44 5.20 -12.69 6.20
C GLY A 44 5.90 -12.14 7.45
N ALA A 45 7.21 -11.88 7.38
CA ALA A 45 7.94 -11.28 8.49
C ALA A 45 7.45 -9.86 8.80
N TYR A 46 7.17 -9.03 7.79
CA TYR A 46 6.56 -7.71 8.01
C TYR A 46 5.16 -7.80 8.61
N LEU A 47 4.35 -8.75 8.16
CA LEU A 47 3.02 -8.98 8.72
C LEU A 47 3.12 -9.37 10.20
N LEU A 48 3.97 -10.34 10.54
CA LEU A 48 4.17 -10.80 11.91
C LEU A 48 4.71 -9.68 12.82
N GLY A 49 5.71 -8.93 12.34
CA GLY A 49 6.26 -7.78 13.07
C GLY A 49 5.21 -6.69 13.29
N GLY A 50 4.41 -6.39 12.27
CA GLY A 50 3.33 -5.41 12.35
C GLY A 50 2.22 -5.82 13.32
N LEU A 51 1.80 -7.08 13.27
CA LEU A 51 0.83 -7.64 14.22
C LEU A 51 1.36 -7.61 15.66
N TYR A 52 2.64 -7.91 15.85
CA TYR A 52 3.29 -7.80 17.16
C TYR A 52 3.29 -6.35 17.68
N LEU A 53 3.66 -5.37 16.86
CA LEU A 53 3.62 -3.95 17.25
C LEU A 53 2.20 -3.48 17.61
N MET A 54 1.20 -3.97 16.88
CA MET A 54 -0.21 -3.67 17.15
C MET A 54 -0.69 -4.34 18.45
N GLN A 55 -0.28 -5.58 18.72
CA GLN A 55 -0.56 -6.28 19.98
C GLN A 55 0.06 -5.56 21.18
N GLN A 56 1.29 -5.05 21.04
CA GLN A 56 1.96 -4.25 22.07
C GLN A 56 1.40 -2.83 22.20
N ARG A 57 0.39 -2.47 21.39
CA ARG A 57 -0.23 -1.13 21.36
C ARG A 57 0.76 0.01 21.08
N ILE A 58 1.86 -0.30 20.40
CA ILE A 58 2.85 0.70 19.95
C ILE A 58 2.26 1.48 18.77
N ILE A 59 1.58 0.78 17.86
CA ILE A 59 0.90 1.37 16.70
C ILE A 59 -0.62 1.22 16.83
N SER A 60 -1.35 2.18 16.28
CA SER A 60 -2.82 2.12 16.24
C SER A 60 -3.32 1.38 14.99
N TRP A 61 -4.40 0.60 15.12
CA TRP A 61 -4.99 -0.17 14.02
C TRP A 61 -5.53 0.69 12.86
N HIS A 62 -5.89 1.96 13.10
CA HIS A 62 -6.49 2.85 12.09
C HIS A 62 -5.64 2.99 10.83
N LEU A 63 -4.33 3.18 10.97
CA LEU A 63 -3.42 3.43 9.85
C LEU A 63 -3.21 2.16 8.98
N PRO A 64 -2.78 1.00 9.53
CA PRO A 64 -2.61 -0.20 8.73
C PRO A 64 -3.91 -0.65 8.05
N THR A 65 -5.04 -0.63 8.77
CA THR A 65 -6.32 -1.13 8.24
C THR A 65 -6.88 -0.24 7.13
N ALA A 66 -6.80 1.09 7.28
CA ALA A 66 -7.27 2.00 6.25
C ALA A 66 -6.40 1.94 4.99
N PHE A 67 -5.07 1.85 5.13
CA PHE A 67 -4.17 1.73 3.99
C PHE A 67 -4.38 0.41 3.23
N LEU A 68 -4.31 -0.73 3.95
CA LEU A 68 -4.47 -2.05 3.33
C LEU A 68 -5.88 -2.25 2.78
N GLY A 69 -6.90 -1.78 3.50
CA GLY A 69 -8.29 -1.83 3.05
C GLY A 69 -8.51 -1.03 1.77
N THR A 70 -8.00 0.20 1.72
CA THR A 70 -8.13 1.06 0.53
C THR A 70 -7.40 0.48 -0.67
N LEU A 71 -6.15 0.02 -0.49
CA LEU A 71 -5.38 -0.63 -1.55
C LEU A 71 -6.09 -1.89 -2.07
N SER A 72 -6.66 -2.70 -1.17
CA SER A 72 -7.42 -3.91 -1.52
C SER A 72 -8.69 -3.59 -2.30
N VAL A 73 -9.47 -2.61 -1.85
CA VAL A 73 -10.75 -2.25 -2.49
C VAL A 73 -10.50 -1.70 -3.88
N ILE A 74 -9.56 -0.76 -4.04
CA ILE A 74 -9.26 -0.16 -5.34
C ILE A 74 -8.72 -1.21 -6.29
N SER A 75 -7.74 -2.01 -5.86
CA SER A 75 -7.21 -3.09 -6.70
C SER A 75 -8.29 -4.11 -7.08
N LEU A 76 -9.21 -4.44 -6.18
CA LEU A 76 -10.30 -5.37 -6.47
C LEU A 76 -11.26 -4.83 -7.53
N ILE A 77 -11.61 -3.54 -7.47
CA ILE A 77 -12.49 -2.90 -8.46
C ILE A 77 -11.88 -3.01 -9.86
N PHE A 78 -10.61 -2.66 -10.01
CA PHE A 78 -9.92 -2.74 -11.31
C PHE A 78 -9.68 -4.19 -11.74
N TYR A 79 -9.33 -5.08 -10.82
CA TYR A 79 -9.16 -6.51 -11.10
C TYR A 79 -10.45 -7.14 -11.63
N VAL A 80 -11.60 -6.85 -11.01
CA VAL A 80 -12.90 -7.36 -11.49
C VAL A 80 -13.29 -6.75 -12.84
N ALA A 81 -12.91 -5.49 -13.09
CA ALA A 81 -13.18 -4.83 -14.37
C ALA A 81 -12.36 -5.44 -15.53
N ASN A 82 -11.08 -5.75 -15.31
CA ASN A 82 -10.24 -6.40 -16.31
C ASN A 82 -9.12 -7.25 -15.66
N PRO A 83 -9.37 -8.53 -15.38
CA PRO A 83 -8.40 -9.42 -14.72
C PRO A 83 -7.12 -9.67 -15.52
N GLU A 84 -7.13 -9.43 -16.84
CA GLU A 84 -5.96 -9.66 -17.70
C GLU A 84 -5.01 -8.46 -17.74
N GLN A 85 -5.49 -7.26 -17.36
CA GLN A 85 -4.69 -6.03 -17.35
C GLN A 85 -4.33 -5.57 -15.95
N PHE A 86 -5.10 -5.94 -14.93
CA PHE A 86 -4.87 -5.54 -13.56
C PHE A 86 -4.50 -6.74 -12.69
N ALA A 87 -3.48 -6.59 -11.85
CA ALA A 87 -3.05 -7.64 -10.95
C ALA A 87 -4.05 -7.83 -9.79
N SER A 88 -4.03 -9.01 -9.18
CA SER A 88 -4.94 -9.33 -8.08
C SER A 88 -4.66 -8.45 -6.84
N PRO A 89 -5.68 -8.22 -5.99
CA PRO A 89 -5.48 -7.48 -4.74
C PRO A 89 -4.41 -8.10 -3.85
N LEU A 90 -4.37 -9.43 -3.78
CA LEU A 90 -3.34 -10.15 -3.03
C LEU A 90 -1.95 -9.79 -3.52
N PHE A 91 -1.72 -9.74 -4.83
CA PHE A 91 -0.42 -9.34 -5.39
C PHE A 91 -0.01 -7.92 -4.97
N HIS A 92 -0.95 -6.98 -4.93
CA HIS A 92 -0.67 -5.62 -4.48
C HIS A 92 -0.34 -5.57 -2.97
N LEU A 93 -1.02 -6.38 -2.15
CA LEU A 93 -0.78 -6.45 -0.70
C LEU A 93 0.53 -7.17 -0.36
N THR A 94 0.84 -8.26 -1.06
CA THR A 94 2.04 -9.07 -0.86
C THR A 94 3.27 -8.50 -1.56
N SER A 95 3.13 -7.38 -2.27
CA SER A 95 4.28 -6.58 -2.63
C SER A 95 4.97 -6.11 -1.33
N GLY A 96 6.22 -6.50 -1.11
CA GLY A 96 6.88 -6.34 0.19
C GLY A 96 6.83 -4.91 0.76
N ALA A 97 6.81 -3.90 -0.12
CA ALA A 97 6.68 -2.50 0.27
C ALA A 97 5.32 -2.12 0.86
N SER A 98 4.23 -2.79 0.52
CA SER A 98 2.89 -2.46 1.04
C SER A 98 2.75 -2.81 2.52
N LEU A 99 3.15 -4.00 2.94
CA LEU A 99 3.11 -4.35 4.37
C LEU A 99 4.17 -3.58 5.17
N LEU A 100 5.36 -3.38 4.60
CA LEU A 100 6.36 -2.51 5.22
C LEU A 100 5.78 -1.10 5.46
N CYS A 101 5.11 -0.53 4.45
CA CYS A 101 4.45 0.75 4.56
C CYS A 101 3.44 0.76 5.70
N ALA A 102 2.49 -0.17 5.65
CA ALA A 102 1.33 -0.24 6.53
C ALA A 102 1.71 -0.26 8.02
N PHE A 103 2.78 -0.96 8.38
CA PHE A 103 3.14 -1.24 9.76
C PHE A 103 4.35 -0.47 10.29
N PHE A 104 5.24 0.00 9.41
CA PHE A 104 6.53 0.58 9.83
C PHE A 104 6.80 1.97 9.28
N ILE A 105 6.09 2.43 8.24
CA ILE A 105 6.32 3.76 7.64
C ILE A 105 5.22 4.73 8.05
N ILE A 106 3.96 4.44 7.70
CA ILE A 106 2.84 5.37 7.95
C ILE A 106 2.46 5.48 9.42
N THR A 107 3.08 4.66 10.28
CA THR A 107 2.89 4.62 11.72
C THR A 107 3.85 5.52 12.49
N ASP A 108 4.70 6.29 11.80
CA ASP A 108 5.59 7.28 12.43
C ASP A 108 4.78 8.38 13.15
N PRO A 109 4.99 8.59 14.47
CA PRO A 109 4.22 9.57 15.24
C PRO A 109 4.54 11.03 14.92
N VAL A 110 5.67 11.32 14.27
CA VAL A 110 6.10 12.71 14.02
C VAL A 110 5.47 13.28 12.76
N SER A 111 5.41 12.47 11.70
CA SER A 111 4.95 12.92 10.38
C SER A 111 3.46 12.69 10.11
N GLY A 112 2.79 11.85 10.90
CA GLY A 112 1.39 11.47 10.68
C GLY A 112 0.35 12.35 11.39
N PRO A 113 -0.94 12.24 11.02
CA PRO A 113 -2.03 12.98 11.65
C PRO A 113 -2.29 12.50 13.09
N THR A 114 -2.71 13.43 13.93
CA THR A 114 -2.90 13.18 15.36
C THR A 114 -4.28 12.59 15.68
N THR A 115 -5.31 12.96 14.92
CA THR A 115 -6.69 12.55 15.22
C THR A 115 -7.02 11.15 14.68
N PRO A 116 -7.91 10.37 15.34
CA PRO A 116 -8.31 9.04 14.85
C PRO A 116 -8.96 9.08 13.45
N ARG A 117 -9.77 10.10 13.16
CA ARG A 117 -10.37 10.29 11.83
C ARG A 117 -9.34 10.71 10.79
N GLY A 118 -8.42 11.61 11.17
CA GLY A 118 -7.32 12.04 10.32
C GLY A 118 -6.43 10.88 9.90
N LYS A 119 -6.13 9.96 10.82
CA LYS A 119 -5.40 8.70 10.53
C LYS A 119 -6.06 7.86 9.44
N LEU A 120 -7.39 7.74 9.46
CA LEU A 120 -8.12 6.98 8.43
C LEU A 120 -8.04 7.67 7.07
N TYR A 121 -8.29 8.98 7.00
CA TYR A 121 -8.23 9.73 5.73
C TYR A 121 -6.82 9.76 5.15
N PHE A 122 -5.82 9.94 6.01
CA PHE A 122 -4.41 9.92 5.62
C PHE A 122 -4.02 8.57 5.00
N ALA A 123 -4.24 7.48 5.72
CA ALA A 123 -3.88 6.15 5.25
C ALA A 123 -4.67 5.73 4.00
N ALA A 124 -5.95 6.11 3.91
CA ALA A 124 -6.75 5.91 2.70
C ALA A 124 -6.16 6.68 1.50
N GLY A 125 -5.78 7.95 1.69
CA GLY A 125 -5.11 8.75 0.66
C GLY A 125 -3.79 8.15 0.20
N VAL A 126 -2.97 7.65 1.14
CA VAL A 126 -1.72 6.92 0.81
C VAL A 126 -2.04 5.68 -0.03
N GLY A 127 -3.08 4.92 0.34
CA GLY A 127 -3.52 3.73 -0.40
C GLY A 127 -3.96 4.03 -1.85
N VAL A 128 -4.79 5.07 -2.03
CA VAL A 128 -5.24 5.55 -3.34
C VAL A 128 -4.04 5.95 -4.21
N LEU A 129 -3.19 6.84 -3.70
CA LEU A 129 -2.03 7.35 -4.43
C LEU A 129 -1.05 6.22 -4.78
N THR A 130 -0.81 5.29 -3.84
CA THR A 130 0.04 4.12 -4.07
C THR A 130 -0.47 3.30 -5.25
N TYR A 131 -1.78 3.02 -5.30
CA TYR A 131 -2.37 2.27 -6.41
C TYR A 131 -2.24 3.02 -7.74
N LEU A 132 -2.60 4.31 -7.76
CA LEU A 132 -2.54 5.13 -8.96
C LEU A 132 -1.13 5.21 -9.55
N ILE A 133 -0.11 5.40 -8.70
CA ILE A 133 1.28 5.47 -9.15
C ILE A 133 1.77 4.10 -9.64
N ARG A 134 1.39 3.01 -8.96
CA ARG A 134 1.76 1.66 -9.37
C ARG A 134 1.20 1.30 -10.75
N VAL A 135 -0.07 1.58 -10.98
CA VAL A 135 -0.76 1.21 -12.23
C VAL A 135 -0.47 2.21 -13.35
N TYR A 136 -0.66 3.50 -13.11
CA TYR A 136 -0.60 4.54 -14.15
C TYR A 136 0.70 5.35 -14.16
N GLY A 137 1.48 5.32 -13.07
CA GLY A 137 2.71 6.10 -12.96
C GLY A 137 3.89 5.53 -13.75
N GLY A 138 5.04 6.22 -13.71
CA GLY A 138 6.28 5.75 -14.33
C GLY A 138 7.07 4.73 -13.50
N TYR A 139 6.82 4.68 -12.18
CA TYR A 139 7.58 3.85 -11.25
C TYR A 139 6.88 2.50 -10.96
N PRO A 140 7.64 1.44 -10.66
CA PRO A 140 7.09 0.14 -10.31
C PRO A 140 6.45 0.13 -8.91
N ASP A 141 6.95 0.98 -8.01
CA ASP A 141 6.33 1.21 -6.70
C ASP A 141 6.05 2.71 -6.47
N GLY A 142 4.97 2.98 -5.73
CA GLY A 142 4.44 4.32 -5.48
C GLY A 142 4.36 4.70 -4.01
N VAL A 143 4.67 3.76 -3.10
CA VAL A 143 4.49 3.92 -1.65
C VAL A 143 5.20 5.17 -1.11
N ALA A 144 6.50 5.33 -1.38
CA ALA A 144 7.28 6.41 -0.80
C ALA A 144 6.74 7.79 -1.23
N PHE A 145 6.42 7.95 -2.52
CA PHE A 145 5.83 9.18 -3.05
C PHE A 145 4.46 9.45 -2.46
N ALA A 146 3.60 8.43 -2.35
CA ALA A 146 2.28 8.55 -1.75
C ALA A 146 2.36 9.03 -0.29
N VAL A 147 3.28 8.48 0.49
CA VAL A 147 3.49 8.89 1.89
C VAL A 147 3.99 10.34 1.96
N LEU A 148 4.98 10.71 1.16
CA LEU A 148 5.52 12.09 1.16
C LEU A 148 4.45 13.11 0.79
N ILE A 149 3.64 12.84 -0.24
CA ILE A 149 2.53 13.72 -0.64
C ILE A 149 1.51 13.83 0.50
N MET A 150 1.12 12.72 1.10
CA MET A 150 0.13 12.75 2.18
C MET A 150 0.65 13.39 3.46
N ASN A 151 1.95 13.29 3.75
CA ASN A 151 2.59 13.99 4.87
C ASN A 151 2.47 15.51 4.70
N MET A 152 2.58 16.03 3.47
CA MET A 152 2.33 17.45 3.19
C MET A 152 0.87 17.85 3.43
N CYS A 153 -0.07 16.92 3.29
CA CYS A 153 -1.49 17.14 3.54
C CYS A 153 -1.88 16.98 5.02
N VAL A 154 -1.00 16.50 5.90
CA VAL A 154 -1.32 16.25 7.32
C VAL A 154 -1.84 17.49 8.05
N PRO A 155 -1.22 18.69 7.94
CA PRO A 155 -1.75 19.88 8.60
C PRO A 155 -3.19 20.22 8.20
N LEU A 156 -3.52 20.01 6.92
CA LEU A 156 -4.87 20.22 6.39
C LEU A 156 -5.85 19.18 6.93
N ILE A 157 -5.44 17.90 6.97
CA ILE A 157 -6.25 16.81 7.50
C ILE A 157 -6.53 17.05 8.99
N ASP A 158 -5.53 17.39 9.77
CA ASP A 158 -5.69 17.63 11.20
C ASP A 158 -6.62 18.83 11.45
N ALA A 159 -6.46 19.94 10.72
CA ALA A 159 -7.36 21.10 10.83
C ALA A 159 -8.84 20.75 10.60
N HIS A 160 -9.15 19.84 9.67
CA HIS A 160 -10.52 19.43 9.34
C HIS A 160 -11.05 18.27 10.19
N THR A 161 -10.19 17.62 10.97
CA THR A 161 -10.56 16.43 11.75
C THR A 161 -10.48 16.65 13.26
N GLN A 162 -10.17 17.87 13.70
CA GLN A 162 -10.20 18.23 15.11
C GLN A 162 -11.56 17.88 15.73
N PRO A 163 -11.56 17.18 16.87
CA PRO A 163 -12.80 16.91 17.58
C PRO A 163 -13.42 18.23 18.06
N ARG A 164 -14.76 18.28 18.12
CA ARG A 164 -15.47 19.45 18.61
C ARG A 164 -15.03 19.76 20.05
N VAL A 165 -14.70 21.02 20.30
CA VAL A 165 -14.43 21.50 21.66
C VAL A 165 -15.70 21.28 22.49
N PHE A 166 -15.55 20.60 23.62
CA PHE A 166 -16.65 20.29 24.52
C PHE A 166 -17.33 21.59 24.98
N GLY A 167 -18.64 21.75 24.76
CA GLY A 167 -19.43 22.88 25.29
C GLY A 167 -20.05 23.87 24.29
N HIS A 168 -20.00 23.65 22.96
CA HIS A 168 -20.76 24.48 22.01
C HIS A 168 -22.05 23.77 21.52
N GLU A 169 -23.21 24.39 21.77
CA GLU A 169 -24.49 24.04 21.15
C GLU A 169 -24.57 24.60 19.71
N LYS A 170 -25.46 23.98 18.91
CA LYS A 170 -25.56 24.08 17.44
C LYS A 170 -25.69 25.50 16.90
#